data_AF-A0A0Q7JK23-F1
#
_entry.id   AF-A0A0Q7JK23-F1
#
_cell.length_a   1.000
_cell.length_b   1.000
_cell.length_c   1.000
_cell.angle_alpha   90.00
_cell.angle_beta   90.00
_cell.angle_gamma   90.00
#
_symmetry.space_group_name_H-M   'P 1'
#
loop_
_entity.id
_entity.type
_entity.pdbx_description
1 polymer ?
#
loop_
_entity_poly.entity_id
_entity_poly.type
_entity_poly.pdbx_seq_one_letter_code
_entity_poly.pdbx_strand_id
1 'polypeptide(L)'
;MKNRTIITLIVTVSTAIGIWLVSVLGLFPFDQEKDSAVTKDLPNPSSPVIINETQIKKGTEKTVIELVKQYRNLKVIDSHNHDASDSKYINMLEVWKRNAVNQVVLFGDVSEPSAVMTDQMSWMAYKDNPDVIIPYFSGFDMHDKSSLDVVTHNLEQGYFGLGEIAAASLYSPVVSKVAWKGESPMDGYLPDIYDICAKYKVPILLHIDPPNGMVIDKLEEALDKHPNTIIIFAHANAFNSPENIRKLLEKHPNLYADFYAGFTALNPASTNKLEEFVPVMKQFPDQFMLSTDSGFDIGEEAAIGAMYQLLDKLDDPDLARKIAHDNLDAIIRNQPATETQIAEIRKKSKETGQSYEWSYLSKVEAGQILWNK
;
A
#
# COMPACT_ATOMS: atom_id res chain seq x y z
N MET A 1 -0.39 -32.96 76.29
CA MET A 1 0.70 -32.61 75.34
C MET A 1 0.06 -32.51 73.97
N LYS A 2 -0.28 -31.32 73.45
CA LYS A 2 0.58 -30.41 72.62
C LYS A 2 1.25 -31.20 71.49
N ASN A 3 1.19 -30.88 70.20
CA ASN A 3 0.69 -29.77 69.39
C ASN A 3 0.52 -30.32 67.95
N ARG A 4 -0.46 -29.85 67.18
CA ARG A 4 -0.45 -29.96 65.71
C ARG A 4 -0.26 -28.56 65.13
N THR A 5 0.81 -28.37 64.38
CA THR A 5 1.25 -27.09 63.81
C THR A 5 0.58 -26.85 62.47
N ILE A 6 0.05 -25.64 62.31
CA ILE A 6 -0.51 -25.06 61.09
C ILE A 6 0.64 -24.58 60.19
N ILE A 7 0.57 -24.87 58.89
CA ILE A 7 1.46 -24.31 57.87
C ILE A 7 0.81 -23.04 57.33
N THR A 8 1.46 -21.90 57.54
CA THR A 8 1.12 -20.62 56.90
C THR A 8 2.14 -20.34 55.82
N LEU A 9 1.66 -20.17 54.57
CA LEU A 9 2.44 -19.70 53.43
C LEU A 9 2.47 -18.16 53.47
N ILE A 10 3.66 -17.57 53.57
CA ILE A 10 3.88 -16.12 53.40
C ILE A 10 4.46 -15.91 52.00
N VAL A 11 3.76 -15.12 51.18
CA VAL A 11 4.26 -14.55 49.93
C VAL A 11 4.85 -13.18 50.27
N THR A 12 6.11 -12.97 49.90
CA THR A 12 6.73 -11.64 49.91
C THR A 12 7.32 -11.35 48.54
N VAL A 13 6.82 -10.28 47.93
CA VAL A 13 7.33 -9.66 46.70
C VAL A 13 8.57 -8.82 47.04
N SER A 14 9.62 -8.93 46.22
CA SER A 14 10.68 -7.92 46.16
C SER A 14 11.22 -7.80 44.73
N THR A 15 11.07 -6.58 44.21
CA THR A 15 11.67 -6.02 42.98
C THR A 15 13.19 -5.92 43.08
N ALA A 16 13.92 -6.18 41.99
CA ALA A 16 15.31 -5.74 41.84
C ALA A 16 15.60 -5.30 40.41
N ILE A 17 15.92 -4.01 40.29
CA ILE A 17 16.52 -3.30 39.17
C ILE A 17 17.97 -3.77 39.02
N GLY A 18 18.47 -3.93 37.79
CA GLY A 18 19.86 -4.25 37.51
C GLY A 18 20.34 -3.74 36.15
N ILE A 19 20.97 -2.57 36.16
CA ILE A 19 21.80 -2.00 35.08
C ILE A 19 23.06 -2.85 34.92
N TRP A 20 23.47 -3.18 33.69
CA TRP A 20 24.83 -3.64 33.41
C TRP A 20 25.38 -3.00 32.13
N LEU A 21 26.50 -2.29 32.32
CA LEU A 21 27.30 -1.63 31.30
C LEU A 21 28.74 -1.88 31.73
N VAL A 22 29.44 -2.83 31.10
CA VAL A 22 30.91 -2.94 31.19
C VAL A 22 31.45 -3.52 29.87
N SER A 23 32.24 -2.68 29.20
CA SER A 23 33.18 -3.00 28.14
C SER A 23 34.50 -3.51 28.71
N VAL A 24 35.10 -4.54 28.11
CA VAL A 24 36.54 -4.83 28.24
C VAL A 24 37.09 -5.37 26.92
N LEU A 25 38.10 -4.68 26.41
CA LEU A 25 39.00 -5.03 25.33
C LEU A 25 39.95 -6.17 25.73
N GLY A 26 40.27 -7.04 24.76
CA GLY A 26 41.68 -7.38 24.48
C GLY A 26 42.07 -8.87 24.45
N LEU A 27 42.73 -9.22 23.33
CA LEU A 27 43.79 -10.23 23.14
C LEU A 27 43.38 -11.66 22.76
N PHE A 28 43.50 -12.00 21.47
CA PHE A 28 44.44 -13.01 20.95
C PHE A 28 44.81 -12.70 19.48
N PRO A 29 46.06 -12.99 19.03
CA PRO A 29 46.55 -12.63 17.71
C PRO A 29 46.31 -13.75 16.70
N PHE A 30 45.98 -13.42 15.46
CA PHE A 30 46.21 -14.31 14.33
C PHE A 30 46.70 -13.49 13.14
N ASP A 31 47.80 -13.98 12.58
CA ASP A 31 48.63 -13.36 11.56
C ASP A 31 48.24 -13.95 10.20
N GLN A 32 47.88 -13.12 9.23
CA GLN A 32 48.06 -13.44 7.80
C GLN A 32 48.28 -12.15 7.01
N GLU A 33 49.51 -12.01 6.53
CA GLU A 33 49.91 -11.08 5.49
C GLU A 33 49.24 -11.40 4.14
N LYS A 34 48.91 -10.30 3.44
CA LYS A 34 48.98 -10.07 1.99
C LYS A 34 47.98 -10.83 1.10
N ASP A 35 46.97 -10.09 0.66
CA ASP A 35 46.95 -9.71 -0.76
C ASP A 35 46.45 -8.27 -0.97
N SER A 36 47.16 -7.58 -1.85
CA SER A 36 47.13 -6.14 -2.07
C SER A 36 46.24 -5.73 -3.24
N ALA A 37 45.70 -4.51 -3.13
CA ALA A 37 45.22 -3.62 -4.20
C ALA A 37 43.88 -4.00 -4.87
N VAL A 38 42.83 -3.20 -4.66
CA VAL A 38 42.54 -1.93 -5.35
C VAL A 38 41.39 -1.27 -4.60
N THR A 39 41.67 -0.26 -3.78
CA THR A 39 40.66 0.64 -3.24
C THR A 39 40.29 1.65 -4.33
N LYS A 40 39.10 1.51 -4.93
CA LYS A 40 38.47 2.61 -5.67
C LYS A 40 37.78 3.51 -4.65
N ASP A 41 38.06 4.80 -4.75
CA ASP A 41 37.48 5.87 -3.96
C ASP A 41 35.94 5.77 -3.91
N LEU A 42 35.41 5.58 -2.70
CA LEU A 42 33.99 5.78 -2.40
C LEU A 42 33.80 7.24 -1.96
N PRO A 43 32.90 8.01 -2.58
CA PRO A 43 32.65 9.39 -2.17
C PRO A 43 31.92 9.44 -0.82
N ASN A 44 32.42 10.34 0.03
CA ASN A 44 31.93 10.69 1.36
C ASN A 44 30.52 11.35 1.28
N PRO A 45 29.51 10.94 2.06
CA PRO A 45 28.12 11.41 1.92
C PRO A 45 27.84 12.78 2.58
N SER A 46 28.82 13.68 2.62
CA SER A 46 28.69 14.96 3.33
C SER A 46 29.29 16.13 2.56
N SER A 47 28.71 16.44 1.40
CA SER A 47 28.90 17.73 0.73
C SER A 47 27.61 18.17 0.03
N PRO A 48 27.13 19.40 0.27
CA PRO A 48 25.93 19.91 -0.37
C PRO A 48 26.17 20.10 -1.87
N VAL A 49 25.31 19.49 -2.68
CA VAL A 49 25.27 19.71 -4.13
C VAL A 49 24.80 21.14 -4.39
N ILE A 50 25.72 22.00 -4.83
CA ILE A 50 25.39 23.33 -5.35
C ILE A 50 24.86 23.13 -6.78
N ILE A 51 23.56 23.35 -6.96
CA ILE A 51 22.93 23.32 -8.28
C ILE A 51 23.31 24.62 -9.00
N ASN A 52 24.10 24.50 -10.06
CA ASN A 52 24.41 25.61 -10.96
C ASN A 52 23.15 25.99 -11.76
N GLU A 53 22.57 27.14 -11.43
CA GLU A 53 21.58 27.83 -12.24
C GLU A 53 22.22 28.29 -13.56
N THR A 54 22.11 27.53 -14.65
CA THR A 54 21.92 28.11 -16.00
C THR A 54 21.71 27.04 -17.07
N GLN A 55 20.44 26.87 -17.47
CA GLN A 55 19.92 26.97 -18.84
C GLN A 55 18.61 26.19 -18.95
N ILE A 56 17.52 26.80 -18.45
CA ILE A 56 16.16 26.30 -18.69
C ILE A 56 15.51 27.23 -19.71
N LYS A 57 15.15 26.67 -20.87
CA LYS A 57 14.17 27.27 -21.78
C LYS A 57 12.86 27.39 -20.99
N LYS A 58 12.48 28.63 -20.69
CA LYS A 58 11.35 29.02 -19.84
C LYS A 58 10.01 28.73 -20.55
N GLY A 59 9.53 27.51 -20.43
CA GLY A 59 8.10 27.25 -20.27
C GLY A 59 7.79 27.36 -18.78
N THR A 60 6.82 28.16 -18.37
CA THR A 60 6.44 28.28 -16.95
C THR A 60 5.67 27.02 -16.54
N GLU A 61 6.37 25.96 -16.15
CA GLU A 61 5.74 24.84 -15.46
C GLU A 61 5.11 25.34 -14.16
N LYS A 62 3.89 24.87 -13.88
CA LYS A 62 3.16 25.23 -12.66
C LYS A 62 3.88 24.65 -11.45
N THR A 63 3.90 25.42 -10.37
CA THR A 63 4.35 24.93 -9.06
C THR A 63 3.36 23.90 -8.51
N VAL A 64 3.82 23.03 -7.60
CA VAL A 64 2.95 22.05 -6.92
C VAL A 64 1.76 22.75 -6.25
N ILE A 65 1.97 23.91 -5.65
CA ILE A 65 0.89 24.69 -5.01
C ILE A 65 -0.17 25.15 -6.03
N GLU A 66 0.24 25.56 -7.23
CA GLU A 66 -0.68 25.95 -8.30
C GLU A 66 -1.46 24.73 -8.81
N LEU A 67 -0.78 23.59 -8.96
CA LEU A 67 -1.40 22.34 -9.40
C LEU A 67 -2.42 21.81 -8.39
N VAL A 68 -2.07 21.76 -7.10
CA VAL A 68 -3.01 21.40 -6.02
C VAL A 68 -4.25 22.30 -6.06
N LYS A 69 -4.06 23.62 -6.22
CA LYS A 69 -5.19 24.57 -6.32
C LYS A 69 -6.05 24.33 -7.56
N GLN A 70 -5.46 23.95 -8.69
CA GLN A 70 -6.17 23.66 -9.92
C GLN A 70 -6.99 22.37 -9.82
N TYR A 71 -6.43 21.33 -9.18
CA TYR A 71 -6.98 19.97 -9.19
C TYR A 71 -7.70 19.54 -7.91
N ARG A 72 -7.69 20.35 -6.84
CA ARG A 72 -8.35 20.07 -5.54
C ARG A 72 -9.80 19.59 -5.60
N ASN A 73 -10.53 19.87 -6.67
CA ASN A 73 -11.94 19.48 -6.81
C ASN A 73 -12.11 18.09 -7.43
N LEU A 74 -11.04 17.46 -7.93
CA LEU A 74 -11.06 16.10 -8.46
C LEU A 74 -11.21 15.03 -7.39
N LYS A 75 -11.08 15.40 -6.11
CA LYS A 75 -11.13 14.49 -4.97
C LYS A 75 -10.09 13.36 -5.04
N VAL A 76 -8.82 13.72 -5.22
CA VAL A 76 -7.74 12.75 -5.44
C VAL A 76 -7.75 11.65 -4.37
N ILE A 77 -7.70 10.40 -4.81
CA ILE A 77 -7.49 9.22 -3.98
C ILE A 77 -6.06 8.75 -4.21
N ASP A 78 -5.26 8.66 -3.16
CA ASP A 78 -3.99 7.96 -3.17
C ASP A 78 -4.26 6.45 -3.03
N SER A 79 -4.01 5.69 -4.11
CA SER A 79 -4.33 4.26 -4.16
C SER A 79 -3.30 3.36 -3.48
N HIS A 80 -2.17 3.89 -3.00
CA HIS A 80 -1.13 3.07 -2.40
C HIS A 80 -0.29 3.80 -1.35
N ASN A 81 -0.49 3.47 -0.08
CA ASN A 81 0.22 4.11 1.03
C ASN A 81 0.43 3.15 2.21
N HIS A 82 1.66 3.05 2.74
CA HIS A 82 2.09 2.21 3.85
C HIS A 82 2.17 2.92 5.22
N ASP A 83 1.58 4.12 5.38
CA ASP A 83 1.71 4.90 6.61
C ASP A 83 0.92 4.34 7.81
N ALA A 84 0.21 3.20 7.69
CA ALA A 84 -0.26 2.50 8.90
C ALA A 84 0.93 2.00 9.73
N SER A 85 2.03 1.65 9.08
CA SER A 85 3.28 1.26 9.74
C SER A 85 3.80 2.37 10.62
N ASP A 86 4.16 2.01 11.85
CA ASP A 86 4.54 2.92 12.92
C ASP A 86 3.49 4.03 13.23
N SER A 87 2.24 3.85 12.78
CA SER A 87 1.19 4.87 12.88
C SER A 87 1.57 6.22 12.27
N LYS A 88 2.40 6.23 11.21
CA LYS A 88 2.83 7.45 10.50
C LYS A 88 1.64 8.27 9.98
N TYR A 89 0.54 7.60 9.65
CA TYR A 89 -0.69 8.21 9.14
C TYR A 89 -1.19 9.36 10.03
N ILE A 90 -0.99 9.28 11.35
CA ILE A 90 -1.42 10.29 12.31
C ILE A 90 -0.83 11.66 11.96
N ASN A 91 0.45 11.70 11.60
CA ASN A 91 1.13 12.94 11.21
C ASN A 91 0.82 13.34 9.77
N MET A 92 0.37 12.39 8.95
CA MET A 92 0.08 12.57 7.54
C MET A 92 -1.32 13.09 7.24
N LEU A 93 -2.29 12.94 8.16
CA LEU A 93 -3.65 13.45 7.98
C LEU A 93 -3.71 14.93 7.56
N GLU A 94 -2.93 15.80 8.21
CA GLU A 94 -2.89 17.23 7.85
C GLU A 94 -2.11 17.49 6.56
N VAL A 95 -1.14 16.63 6.21
CA VAL A 95 -0.40 16.71 4.94
C VAL A 95 -1.29 16.33 3.76
N TRP A 96 -2.07 15.24 3.87
CA TRP A 96 -3.03 14.85 2.84
C TRP A 96 -4.10 15.93 2.64
N LYS A 97 -4.68 16.41 3.75
CA LYS A 97 -5.69 17.48 3.74
C LYS A 97 -5.19 18.78 3.11
N ARG A 98 -3.99 19.26 3.49
CA ARG A 98 -3.45 20.53 2.94
C ARG A 98 -3.10 20.42 1.45
N ASN A 99 -2.77 19.20 0.99
CA ASN A 99 -2.45 18.92 -0.40
C ASN A 99 -3.65 18.38 -1.20
N ALA A 100 -4.87 18.48 -0.66
CA ALA A 100 -6.11 18.03 -1.31
C ALA A 100 -6.09 16.56 -1.78
N VAL A 101 -5.38 15.69 -1.05
CA VAL A 101 -5.58 14.24 -1.11
C VAL A 101 -6.77 13.93 -0.22
N ASN A 102 -7.86 13.46 -0.82
CA ASN A 102 -9.16 13.32 -0.18
C ASN A 102 -9.34 11.97 0.50
N GLN A 103 -8.84 10.91 -0.13
CA GLN A 103 -8.84 9.58 0.43
C GLN A 103 -7.51 8.89 0.20
N VAL A 104 -7.18 7.94 1.06
CA VAL A 104 -5.93 7.18 1.01
C VAL A 104 -6.25 5.71 1.25
N VAL A 105 -5.84 4.85 0.31
CA VAL A 105 -5.74 3.41 0.55
C VAL A 105 -4.56 3.16 1.46
N LEU A 106 -4.86 2.72 2.68
CA LEU A 106 -3.86 2.61 3.74
C LEU A 106 -3.54 1.14 4.01
N PHE A 107 -2.27 0.80 3.84
CA PHE A 107 -1.65 -0.50 4.05
C PHE A 107 -0.83 -0.51 5.34
N GLY A 108 -0.73 -1.70 5.93
CA GLY A 108 0.35 -2.03 6.86
C GLY A 108 1.64 -2.40 6.14
N ASP A 109 2.53 -3.06 6.87
CA ASP A 109 3.71 -3.70 6.30
C ASP A 109 3.34 -4.89 5.42
N VAL A 110 4.23 -5.24 4.50
CA VAL A 110 4.01 -6.25 3.45
C VAL A 110 4.15 -7.70 3.95
N SER A 111 4.80 -7.94 5.09
CA SER A 111 5.12 -9.30 5.57
C SER A 111 5.28 -9.41 7.08
N GLU A 112 5.45 -10.63 7.57
CA GLU A 112 5.72 -10.91 8.99
C GLU A 112 6.93 -10.19 9.59
N PRO A 113 6.91 -10.02 10.92
CA PRO A 113 5.76 -10.25 11.82
C PRO A 113 4.80 -9.05 11.87
N SER A 114 5.19 -7.92 11.29
CA SER A 114 4.56 -6.63 11.54
C SER A 114 3.32 -6.37 10.70
N ALA A 115 3.17 -7.02 9.54
CA ALA A 115 1.99 -6.86 8.67
C ALA A 115 0.66 -7.05 9.41
N VAL A 116 0.53 -8.13 10.19
CA VAL A 116 -0.69 -8.41 10.97
C VAL A 116 -1.01 -7.30 11.97
N MET A 117 0.01 -6.73 12.62
CA MET A 117 -0.17 -5.66 13.61
C MET A 117 -0.51 -4.33 12.93
N THR A 118 0.14 -4.03 11.81
CA THR A 118 -0.01 -2.76 11.11
C THR A 118 -1.30 -2.69 10.29
N ASP A 119 -1.83 -3.83 9.81
CA ASP A 119 -3.19 -3.92 9.28
C ASP A 119 -4.22 -3.45 10.32
N GLN A 120 -4.07 -3.86 11.59
CA GLN A 120 -4.95 -3.40 12.67
C GLN A 120 -4.86 -1.90 12.87
N MET A 121 -3.68 -1.29 12.64
CA MET A 121 -3.52 0.16 12.68
C MET A 121 -4.28 0.84 11.52
N SER A 122 -4.24 0.26 10.31
CA SER A 122 -5.05 0.73 9.18
C SER A 122 -6.55 0.67 9.50
N TRP A 123 -7.01 -0.42 10.11
CA TRP A 123 -8.40 -0.53 10.56
C TRP A 123 -8.78 0.48 11.64
N MET A 124 -7.90 0.77 12.59
CA MET A 124 -8.13 1.81 13.59
C MET A 124 -8.22 3.20 12.94
N ALA A 125 -7.30 3.51 12.02
CA ALA A 125 -7.30 4.74 11.25
C ALA A 125 -8.62 4.95 10.48
N TYR A 126 -9.14 3.88 9.87
CA TYR A 126 -10.44 3.87 9.22
C TYR A 126 -11.60 4.17 10.15
N LYS A 127 -11.69 3.49 11.29
CA LYS A 127 -12.79 3.75 12.23
C LYS A 127 -12.79 5.19 12.76
N ASP A 128 -11.61 5.79 12.90
CA ASP A 128 -11.50 7.17 13.35
C ASP A 128 -11.70 8.19 12.24
N ASN A 129 -11.42 7.84 10.98
CA ASN A 129 -11.49 8.73 9.82
C ASN A 129 -12.11 8.02 8.59
N PRO A 130 -13.38 7.56 8.66
CA PRO A 130 -13.96 6.70 7.62
C PRO A 130 -14.18 7.40 6.28
N ASP A 131 -14.19 8.73 6.26
CA ASP A 131 -14.30 9.53 5.03
C ASP A 131 -12.94 9.77 4.34
N VAL A 132 -11.82 9.43 4.99
CA VAL A 132 -10.45 9.69 4.50
C VAL A 132 -9.71 8.37 4.25
N ILE A 133 -9.84 7.39 5.12
CA ILE A 133 -9.05 6.16 5.05
C ILE A 133 -9.85 5.05 4.39
N ILE A 134 -9.21 4.33 3.45
CA ILE A 134 -9.72 3.11 2.84
C ILE A 134 -8.81 1.97 3.30
N PRO A 135 -9.21 1.15 4.30
CA PRO A 135 -8.32 0.16 4.87
C PRO A 135 -8.19 -1.06 3.96
N TYR A 136 -6.95 -1.34 3.55
CA TYR A 136 -6.54 -2.61 2.94
C TYR A 136 -5.65 -3.37 3.93
N PHE A 137 -5.37 -4.65 3.64
CA PHE A 137 -4.54 -5.49 4.51
C PHE A 137 -3.60 -6.41 3.74
N SER A 138 -2.46 -6.73 4.35
CA SER A 138 -1.40 -7.61 3.81
C SER A 138 -1.01 -8.79 4.71
N GLY A 139 -1.50 -8.80 5.94
CA GLY A 139 -1.03 -9.62 7.03
C GLY A 139 -1.46 -11.08 6.98
N PHE A 140 -0.98 -11.83 6.01
CA PHE A 140 -1.13 -13.29 5.93
C PHE A 140 0.02 -13.92 5.14
N ASP A 141 0.37 -15.17 5.47
CA ASP A 141 1.30 -15.98 4.69
C ASP A 141 0.54 -16.70 3.57
N MET A 142 0.80 -16.34 2.31
CA MET A 142 0.15 -16.98 1.16
C MET A 142 0.49 -18.47 1.00
N HIS A 143 1.50 -18.99 1.71
CA HIS A 143 1.88 -20.40 1.66
C HIS A 143 1.18 -21.24 2.74
N ASP A 144 0.59 -20.60 3.74
CA ASP A 144 -0.22 -21.28 4.75
C ASP A 144 -1.69 -21.27 4.33
N LYS A 145 -2.34 -22.44 4.39
CA LYS A 145 -3.77 -22.58 4.10
C LYS A 145 -4.63 -21.74 5.03
N SER A 146 -4.16 -21.46 6.24
CA SER A 146 -4.86 -20.60 7.20
C SER A 146 -5.08 -19.17 6.67
N SER A 147 -4.30 -18.73 5.67
CA SER A 147 -4.50 -17.44 5.01
C SER A 147 -5.90 -17.26 4.42
N LEU A 148 -6.54 -18.33 3.95
CA LEU A 148 -7.90 -18.27 3.40
C LEU A 148 -8.93 -17.84 4.47
N ASP A 149 -8.74 -18.30 5.70
CA ASP A 149 -9.59 -17.94 6.84
C ASP A 149 -9.29 -16.49 7.28
N VAL A 150 -8.01 -16.09 7.32
CA VAL A 150 -7.60 -14.72 7.65
C VAL A 150 -8.16 -13.71 6.64
N VAL A 151 -8.03 -13.99 5.34
CA VAL A 151 -8.54 -13.15 4.27
C VAL A 151 -10.06 -13.02 4.38
N THR A 152 -10.77 -14.14 4.53
CA THR A 152 -12.23 -14.12 4.67
C THR A 152 -12.66 -13.33 5.91
N HIS A 153 -11.97 -13.52 7.03
CA HIS A 153 -12.27 -12.81 8.28
C HIS A 153 -12.10 -11.29 8.14
N ASN A 154 -10.99 -10.83 7.57
CA ASN A 154 -10.75 -9.40 7.36
C ASN A 154 -11.75 -8.80 6.37
N LEU A 155 -12.10 -9.51 5.30
CA LEU A 155 -13.12 -9.03 4.37
C LEU A 155 -14.50 -8.93 5.02
N GLU A 156 -14.89 -9.93 5.82
CA GLU A 156 -16.11 -9.89 6.64
C GLU A 156 -16.11 -8.72 7.64
N GLN A 157 -14.97 -8.44 8.28
CA GLN A 157 -14.82 -7.28 9.17
C GLN A 157 -15.10 -5.95 8.46
N GLY A 158 -14.82 -5.87 7.16
CA GLY A 158 -15.15 -4.72 6.31
C GLY A 158 -13.96 -4.03 5.65
N TYR A 159 -12.78 -4.65 5.61
CA TYR A 159 -11.67 -4.15 4.78
C TYR A 159 -12.09 -4.09 3.30
N PHE A 160 -11.54 -3.13 2.56
CA PHE A 160 -11.95 -2.83 1.20
C PHE A 160 -11.13 -3.51 0.11
N GLY A 161 -10.01 -4.13 0.47
CA GLY A 161 -9.14 -4.83 -0.46
C GLY A 161 -7.92 -5.43 0.23
N LEU A 162 -7.12 -6.12 -0.56
CA LEU A 162 -5.87 -6.76 -0.15
C LEU A 162 -4.70 -6.04 -0.81
N GLY A 163 -3.56 -5.97 -0.12
CA GLY A 163 -2.36 -5.38 -0.67
C GLY A 163 -1.56 -4.59 0.37
N GLU A 164 -0.31 -4.23 0.09
CA GLU A 164 0.51 -4.75 -1.02
C GLU A 164 0.94 -6.20 -0.76
N ILE A 165 0.53 -7.13 -1.64
CA ILE A 165 0.93 -8.54 -1.54
C ILE A 165 2.19 -8.77 -2.38
N ALA A 166 3.26 -9.28 -1.75
CA ALA A 166 4.51 -9.61 -2.40
C ALA A 166 4.41 -10.87 -3.28
N ALA A 167 3.65 -10.81 -4.38
CA ALA A 167 3.40 -11.95 -5.27
C ALA A 167 4.67 -12.46 -5.96
N ALA A 168 5.55 -11.55 -6.36
CA ALA A 168 6.91 -11.89 -6.77
C ALA A 168 7.82 -10.66 -6.62
N SER A 169 8.97 -10.81 -5.96
CA SER A 169 9.95 -9.74 -5.89
C SER A 169 11.38 -10.30 -5.94
N LEU A 170 12.15 -9.88 -6.93
CA LEU A 170 13.51 -10.38 -7.19
C LEU A 170 14.57 -9.30 -6.98
N TYR A 171 14.23 -8.04 -7.22
CA TYR A 171 15.13 -6.89 -7.27
C TYR A 171 14.79 -5.80 -6.27
N SER A 172 13.56 -5.74 -5.73
CA SER A 172 13.21 -4.73 -4.72
C SER A 172 14.19 -4.77 -3.54
N PRO A 173 14.77 -3.63 -3.10
CA PRO A 173 15.72 -3.62 -1.99
C PRO A 173 15.09 -4.02 -0.64
N VAL A 174 13.76 -3.91 -0.53
CA VAL A 174 12.97 -4.23 0.67
C VAL A 174 12.16 -5.50 0.44
N VAL A 175 11.26 -5.50 -0.54
CA VAL A 175 10.25 -6.56 -0.72
C VAL A 175 10.90 -7.90 -1.10
N SER A 176 12.03 -7.93 -1.81
CA SER A 176 12.70 -9.19 -2.18
C SER A 176 13.20 -10.01 -0.98
N LYS A 177 13.28 -9.41 0.21
CA LYS A 177 13.83 -10.02 1.43
C LYS A 177 12.77 -10.46 2.44
N VAL A 178 11.49 -10.21 2.15
CA VAL A 178 10.43 -10.52 3.09
C VAL A 178 10.04 -12.00 3.05
N ALA A 179 9.60 -12.53 4.19
CA ALA A 179 9.36 -13.96 4.35
C ALA A 179 8.09 -14.46 3.64
N TRP A 180 7.02 -13.66 3.61
CA TRP A 180 5.75 -14.01 2.97
C TRP A 180 5.70 -13.66 1.48
N LYS A 181 6.87 -13.56 0.84
CA LYS A 181 6.97 -13.30 -0.60
C LYS A 181 6.75 -14.57 -1.40
N GLY A 182 5.90 -14.50 -2.41
CA GLY A 182 5.71 -15.57 -3.39
C GLY A 182 6.83 -15.65 -4.44
N GLU A 183 6.86 -16.77 -5.15
CA GLU A 183 7.68 -16.99 -6.34
C GLU A 183 7.04 -16.44 -7.61
N SER A 184 5.70 -16.33 -7.64
CA SER A 184 4.92 -15.80 -8.75
C SER A 184 3.49 -15.40 -8.32
N PRO A 185 2.75 -14.64 -9.15
CA PRO A 185 1.31 -14.39 -8.95
C PRO A 185 0.40 -15.63 -8.94
N MET A 186 0.93 -16.84 -9.13
CA MET A 186 0.18 -18.09 -9.02
C MET A 186 0.69 -18.97 -7.87
N ASP A 187 1.50 -18.42 -6.97
CA ASP A 187 2.14 -19.17 -5.90
C ASP A 187 1.23 -19.38 -4.68
N GLY A 188 1.50 -20.45 -3.94
CA GLY A 188 0.76 -20.81 -2.73
C GLY A 188 -0.75 -20.84 -2.94
N TYR A 189 -1.46 -20.16 -2.06
CA TYR A 189 -2.92 -20.02 -2.05
C TYR A 189 -3.42 -18.74 -2.73
N LEU A 190 -2.57 -18.00 -3.47
CA LEU A 190 -3.01 -16.81 -4.21
C LEU A 190 -4.20 -17.09 -5.16
N PRO A 191 -4.24 -18.20 -5.94
CA PRO A 191 -5.40 -18.51 -6.78
C PRO A 191 -6.72 -18.62 -6.02
N ASP A 192 -6.71 -19.29 -4.85
CA ASP A 192 -7.89 -19.40 -3.99
C ASP A 192 -8.27 -18.03 -3.39
N ILE A 193 -7.28 -17.20 -3.04
CA ILE A 193 -7.49 -15.83 -2.54
C ILE A 193 -8.11 -14.94 -3.63
N TYR A 194 -7.75 -15.12 -4.90
CA TYR A 194 -8.38 -14.40 -6.01
C TYR A 194 -9.86 -14.71 -6.12
N ASP A 195 -10.27 -15.97 -5.94
CA ASP A 195 -11.67 -16.37 -5.94
C ASP A 195 -12.44 -15.78 -4.74
N ILE A 196 -11.79 -15.68 -3.58
CA ILE A 196 -12.35 -14.97 -2.42
C ILE A 196 -12.52 -13.48 -2.75
N CYS A 197 -11.52 -12.82 -3.34
CA CYS A 197 -11.60 -11.42 -3.72
C CYS A 197 -12.76 -11.16 -4.70
N ALA A 198 -12.94 -12.02 -5.71
CA ALA A 198 -14.07 -11.96 -6.64
C ALA A 198 -15.42 -12.09 -5.93
N LYS A 199 -15.55 -13.03 -4.98
CA LYS A 199 -16.78 -13.23 -4.19
C LYS A 199 -17.17 -11.95 -3.43
N TYR A 200 -16.19 -11.29 -2.81
CA TYR A 200 -16.40 -10.05 -2.04
C TYR A 200 -16.37 -8.78 -2.89
N LYS A 201 -16.10 -8.90 -4.21
CA LYS A 201 -15.93 -7.80 -5.16
C LYS A 201 -14.86 -6.78 -4.74
N VAL A 202 -13.83 -7.26 -4.06
CA VAL A 202 -12.71 -6.44 -3.60
C VAL A 202 -11.52 -6.61 -4.54
N PRO A 203 -10.68 -5.58 -4.71
CA PRO A 203 -9.44 -5.73 -5.45
C PRO A 203 -8.32 -6.34 -4.58
N ILE A 204 -7.31 -6.88 -5.25
CA ILE A 204 -6.04 -7.28 -4.68
C ILE A 204 -4.89 -6.56 -5.41
N LEU A 205 -4.04 -5.87 -4.66
CA LEU A 205 -2.86 -5.19 -5.18
C LEU A 205 -1.61 -6.05 -4.99
N LEU A 206 -0.89 -6.29 -6.09
CA LEU A 206 0.25 -7.21 -6.16
C LEU A 206 1.54 -6.46 -6.49
N HIS A 207 2.55 -6.61 -5.63
CA HIS A 207 3.93 -6.30 -5.95
C HIS A 207 4.52 -7.37 -6.86
N ILE A 208 4.94 -6.99 -8.05
CA ILE A 208 5.56 -7.88 -9.02
C ILE A 208 6.80 -7.21 -9.61
N ASP A 209 7.98 -7.74 -9.31
CA ASP A 209 9.22 -7.31 -9.96
C ASP A 209 10.12 -8.52 -10.30
N PRO A 210 10.81 -8.48 -11.47
CA PRO A 210 10.78 -7.43 -12.50
C PRO A 210 9.45 -7.37 -13.27
N PRO A 211 9.17 -6.26 -13.97
CA PRO A 211 7.98 -6.13 -14.81
C PRO A 211 8.15 -6.83 -16.19
N ASN A 212 8.78 -8.00 -16.21
CA ASN A 212 8.98 -8.82 -17.40
C ASN A 212 9.25 -10.29 -17.06
N GLY A 213 9.32 -11.13 -18.09
CA GLY A 213 9.69 -12.54 -17.97
C GLY A 213 8.62 -13.38 -17.26
N MET A 214 9.07 -14.47 -16.64
CA MET A 214 8.19 -15.52 -16.10
C MET A 214 7.18 -14.99 -15.09
N VAL A 215 7.54 -14.01 -14.26
CA VAL A 215 6.62 -13.46 -13.25
C VAL A 215 5.45 -12.69 -13.88
N ILE A 216 5.66 -12.06 -15.04
CA ILE A 216 4.59 -11.43 -15.83
C ILE A 216 3.78 -12.47 -16.60
N ASP A 217 4.41 -13.51 -17.16
CA ASP A 217 3.67 -14.62 -17.76
C ASP A 217 2.70 -15.25 -16.74
N LYS A 218 3.11 -15.31 -15.46
CA LYS A 218 2.28 -15.80 -14.35
C LYS A 218 1.22 -14.80 -13.90
N LEU A 219 1.48 -13.49 -13.98
CA LEU A 219 0.43 -12.49 -13.83
C LEU A 219 -0.66 -12.65 -14.89
N GLU A 220 -0.28 -12.83 -16.16
CA GLU A 220 -1.23 -13.07 -17.23
C GLU A 220 -2.02 -14.37 -17.02
N GLU A 221 -1.37 -15.44 -16.54
CA GLU A 221 -2.05 -16.68 -16.17
C GLU A 221 -3.09 -16.46 -15.06
N ALA A 222 -2.77 -15.66 -14.04
CA ALA A 222 -3.71 -15.29 -12.97
C ALA A 222 -4.91 -14.50 -13.52
N LEU A 223 -4.66 -13.51 -14.37
CA LEU A 223 -5.70 -12.68 -15.00
C LEU A 223 -6.64 -13.52 -15.89
N ASP A 224 -6.06 -14.41 -16.70
CA ASP A 224 -6.80 -15.31 -17.61
C ASP A 224 -7.66 -16.33 -16.83
N LYS A 225 -7.15 -16.85 -15.71
CA LYS A 225 -7.85 -17.87 -14.89
C LYS A 225 -8.88 -17.29 -13.92
N HIS A 226 -8.68 -16.06 -13.46
CA HIS A 226 -9.54 -15.38 -12.49
C HIS A 226 -10.13 -14.08 -13.07
N PRO A 227 -10.90 -14.15 -14.18
CA PRO A 227 -11.38 -12.95 -14.90
C PRO A 227 -12.39 -12.10 -14.09
N ASN A 228 -12.94 -12.65 -13.00
CA ASN A 228 -13.87 -11.94 -12.11
C ASN A 228 -13.16 -11.24 -10.95
N THR A 229 -11.84 -11.42 -10.82
CA THR A 229 -11.02 -10.80 -9.78
C THR A 229 -10.39 -9.53 -10.32
N ILE A 230 -10.56 -8.43 -9.59
CA ILE A 230 -9.88 -7.18 -9.88
C ILE A 230 -8.45 -7.28 -9.34
N ILE A 231 -7.46 -7.30 -10.23
CA ILE A 231 -6.04 -7.33 -9.87
C ILE A 231 -5.44 -5.96 -10.18
N ILE A 232 -4.76 -5.37 -9.19
CA ILE A 232 -4.02 -4.12 -9.34
C ILE A 232 -2.53 -4.46 -9.37
N PHE A 233 -1.85 -4.11 -10.46
CA PHE A 233 -0.40 -4.22 -10.55
C PHE A 233 0.22 -2.99 -9.87
N ALA A 234 0.83 -3.20 -8.69
CA ALA A 234 1.46 -2.17 -7.89
C ALA A 234 2.52 -1.42 -8.70
N HIS A 235 2.57 -0.08 -8.53
CA HIS A 235 3.55 0.82 -9.16
C HIS A 235 3.94 0.39 -10.59
N ALA A 236 2.95 0.09 -11.43
CA ALA A 236 3.11 -0.60 -12.71
C ALA A 236 4.05 0.09 -13.71
N ASN A 237 4.32 1.39 -13.49
CA ASN A 237 5.25 2.23 -14.24
C ASN A 237 6.72 2.12 -13.79
N ALA A 238 6.98 1.62 -12.58
CA ALA A 238 8.33 1.47 -12.05
C ALA A 238 9.12 0.44 -12.85
N PHE A 239 10.25 0.87 -13.43
CA PHE A 239 11.10 0.05 -14.30
C PHE A 239 10.38 -0.62 -15.49
N ASN A 240 9.20 -0.11 -15.88
CA ASN A 240 8.36 -0.70 -16.91
C ASN A 240 8.05 0.32 -18.01
N SER A 241 7.87 -0.16 -19.24
CA SER A 241 7.57 0.73 -20.37
C SER A 241 6.06 0.94 -20.55
N PRO A 242 5.62 2.10 -21.07
CA PRO A 242 4.22 2.30 -21.44
C PRO A 242 3.70 1.20 -22.38
N GLU A 243 4.53 0.73 -23.32
CA GLU A 243 4.15 -0.31 -24.28
C GLU A 243 3.89 -1.68 -23.62
N ASN A 244 4.66 -2.05 -22.59
CA ASN A 244 4.41 -3.29 -21.85
C ASN A 244 3.08 -3.20 -21.08
N ILE A 245 2.84 -2.07 -20.40
CA ILE A 245 1.56 -1.82 -19.70
C ILE A 245 0.41 -1.86 -20.70
N ARG A 246 0.55 -1.21 -21.86
CA ARG A 246 -0.45 -1.18 -22.93
C ARG A 246 -0.87 -2.59 -23.36
N LYS A 247 0.09 -3.49 -23.57
CA LYS A 247 -0.18 -4.89 -23.96
C LYS A 247 -0.93 -5.67 -22.88
N LEU A 248 -0.56 -5.48 -21.62
CA LEU A 248 -1.22 -6.15 -20.50
C LEU A 248 -2.68 -5.67 -20.36
N LEU A 249 -2.90 -4.34 -20.37
CA LEU A 249 -4.25 -3.76 -20.24
C LEU A 249 -5.14 -4.10 -21.44
N GLU A 250 -4.58 -4.18 -22.65
CA GLU A 250 -5.32 -4.55 -23.86
C GLU A 250 -5.90 -5.97 -23.79
N LYS A 251 -5.18 -6.90 -23.17
CA LYS A 251 -5.58 -8.31 -23.08
C LYS A 251 -6.48 -8.58 -21.87
N HIS A 252 -6.27 -7.86 -20.77
CA HIS A 252 -6.81 -8.20 -19.45
C HIS A 252 -7.70 -7.07 -18.89
N PRO A 253 -9.03 -7.12 -19.10
CA PRO A 253 -9.95 -6.07 -18.66
C PRO A 253 -10.12 -6.00 -17.13
N ASN A 254 -9.70 -7.04 -16.41
CA ASN A 254 -9.70 -7.11 -14.96
C ASN A 254 -8.38 -6.67 -14.31
N LEU A 255 -7.41 -6.21 -15.12
CA LEU A 255 -6.16 -5.62 -14.66
C LEU A 255 -6.27 -4.10 -14.53
N TYR A 256 -5.76 -3.56 -13.44
CA TYR A 256 -5.59 -2.13 -13.20
C TYR A 256 -4.12 -1.82 -12.94
N ALA A 257 -3.67 -0.65 -13.38
CA ALA A 257 -2.35 -0.11 -13.14
C ALA A 257 -2.39 0.90 -11.98
N ASP A 258 -1.75 0.56 -10.87
CA ASP A 258 -1.37 1.51 -9.84
C ASP A 258 -0.19 2.33 -10.34
N PHE A 259 -0.35 3.65 -10.52
CA PHE A 259 0.67 4.50 -11.13
C PHE A 259 1.36 5.39 -10.10
N TYR A 260 2.59 5.00 -9.74
CA TYR A 260 3.44 5.78 -8.85
C TYR A 260 4.15 6.91 -9.61
N ALA A 261 3.46 8.05 -9.77
CA ALA A 261 3.95 9.18 -10.57
C ALA A 261 5.29 9.74 -10.06
N GLY A 262 5.53 9.67 -8.75
CA GLY A 262 6.77 10.11 -8.10
C GLY A 262 7.99 9.38 -8.63
N PHE A 263 7.92 8.06 -8.81
CA PHE A 263 9.00 7.29 -9.44
C PHE A 263 9.34 7.84 -10.82
N THR A 264 8.34 7.97 -11.71
CA THR A 264 8.59 8.42 -13.09
C THR A 264 9.10 9.85 -13.17
N ALA A 265 8.59 10.75 -12.33
CA ALA A 265 8.92 12.17 -12.38
C ALA A 265 10.25 12.52 -11.70
N LEU A 266 10.58 11.85 -10.60
CA LEU A 266 11.61 12.32 -9.66
C LEU A 266 12.70 11.30 -9.39
N ASN A 267 12.45 10.00 -9.58
CA ASN A 267 13.47 8.99 -9.32
C ASN A 267 14.47 8.91 -10.49
N PRO A 268 15.79 9.10 -10.25
CA PRO A 268 16.80 9.08 -11.31
C PRO A 268 16.96 7.70 -11.98
N ALA A 269 16.43 6.63 -11.37
CA ALA A 269 16.42 5.29 -11.96
C ALA A 269 15.31 5.12 -13.02
N SER A 270 14.33 6.03 -13.09
CA SER A 270 13.31 6.00 -14.14
C SER A 270 13.92 6.32 -15.51
N THR A 271 13.63 5.48 -16.50
CA THR A 271 14.03 5.70 -17.89
C THR A 271 12.95 6.35 -18.75
N ASN A 272 11.74 6.55 -18.19
CA ASN A 272 10.58 7.10 -18.88
C ASN A 272 10.21 8.48 -18.31
N LYS A 273 9.35 9.20 -19.03
CA LYS A 273 8.74 10.46 -18.58
C LYS A 273 7.23 10.33 -18.43
N LEU A 274 6.62 11.20 -17.61
CA LEU A 274 5.16 11.18 -17.38
C LEU A 274 4.37 11.26 -18.69
N GLU A 275 4.79 12.12 -19.62
CA GLU A 275 4.11 12.34 -20.90
C GLU A 275 4.07 11.09 -21.79
N GLU A 276 4.99 10.14 -21.59
CA GLU A 276 5.07 8.91 -22.37
C GLU A 276 3.97 7.90 -22.00
N PHE A 277 3.39 8.02 -20.80
CA PHE A 277 2.27 7.17 -20.35
C PHE A 277 0.90 7.74 -20.73
N VAL A 278 0.80 9.03 -21.03
CA VAL A 278 -0.46 9.72 -21.37
C VAL A 278 -1.22 9.04 -22.53
N PRO A 279 -0.58 8.58 -23.64
CA PRO A 279 -1.29 7.87 -24.70
C PRO A 279 -1.94 6.56 -24.24
N VAL A 280 -1.27 5.82 -23.36
CA VAL A 280 -1.79 4.54 -22.83
C VAL A 280 -2.95 4.79 -21.87
N MET A 281 -2.84 5.83 -21.03
CA MET A 281 -3.92 6.28 -20.16
C MET A 281 -5.15 6.73 -20.97
N LYS A 282 -4.96 7.41 -22.11
CA LYS A 282 -6.06 7.76 -23.02
C LYS A 282 -6.69 6.53 -23.68
N GLN A 283 -5.91 5.50 -23.95
CA GLN A 283 -6.41 4.25 -24.53
C GLN A 283 -7.19 3.40 -23.51
N PHE A 284 -6.77 3.40 -22.24
CA PHE A 284 -7.39 2.62 -21.15
C PHE A 284 -7.80 3.52 -19.97
N PRO A 285 -8.74 4.46 -20.18
CA PRO A 285 -9.05 5.52 -19.21
C PRO A 285 -9.59 5.00 -17.87
N ASP A 286 -10.14 3.78 -17.87
CA ASP A 286 -10.81 3.17 -16.73
C ASP A 286 -9.91 2.19 -15.95
N GLN A 287 -8.65 2.01 -16.34
CA GLN A 287 -7.75 0.99 -15.78
C GLN A 287 -6.51 1.57 -15.08
N PHE A 288 -6.47 2.88 -14.79
CA PHE A 288 -5.36 3.53 -14.08
C PHE A 288 -5.83 4.15 -12.76
N MET A 289 -4.97 4.08 -11.75
CA MET A 289 -5.10 4.77 -10.46
C MET A 289 -3.80 5.52 -10.16
N LEU A 290 -3.86 6.52 -9.28
CA LEU A 290 -2.70 7.29 -8.86
C LEU A 290 -2.28 6.95 -7.43
N SER A 291 -0.98 6.83 -7.22
CA SER A 291 -0.44 6.59 -5.89
C SER A 291 0.83 7.35 -5.56
N THR A 292 1.12 7.39 -4.27
CA THR A 292 2.40 7.86 -3.74
C THR A 292 3.37 6.74 -3.39
N ASP A 293 2.90 5.51 -3.15
CA ASP A 293 3.71 4.43 -2.55
C ASP A 293 4.43 4.92 -1.26
N SER A 294 3.71 5.71 -0.45
CA SER A 294 4.24 6.46 0.70
C SER A 294 5.48 7.32 0.42
N GLY A 295 5.67 7.71 -0.84
CA GLY A 295 6.82 8.45 -1.33
C GLY A 295 8.12 7.68 -1.23
N PHE A 296 8.11 6.37 -1.44
CA PHE A 296 9.32 5.54 -1.45
C PHE A 296 10.46 6.21 -2.25
N ASP A 297 11.64 6.33 -1.64
CA ASP A 297 12.86 7.01 -2.12
C ASP A 297 12.83 8.54 -2.33
N ILE A 298 11.65 9.20 -2.32
CA ILE A 298 11.55 10.64 -2.67
C ILE A 298 10.81 11.50 -1.63
N GLY A 299 10.12 10.88 -0.68
CA GLY A 299 9.26 11.52 0.29
C GLY A 299 7.84 11.79 -0.23
N GLU A 300 6.87 11.64 0.67
CA GLU A 300 5.44 11.65 0.40
C GLU A 300 4.93 12.96 -0.23
N GLU A 301 5.37 14.14 0.24
CA GLU A 301 4.93 15.41 -0.37
C GLU A 301 5.41 15.59 -1.82
N ALA A 302 6.59 15.06 -2.13
CA ALA A 302 7.12 15.09 -3.48
C ALA A 302 6.33 14.13 -4.39
N ALA A 303 5.99 12.95 -3.87
CA ALA A 303 5.12 11.99 -4.55
C ALA A 303 3.72 12.55 -4.83
N ILE A 304 3.09 13.21 -3.85
CA ILE A 304 1.81 13.91 -4.04
C ILE A 304 1.94 14.99 -5.12
N GLY A 305 3.02 15.78 -5.08
CA GLY A 305 3.30 16.77 -6.12
C GLY A 305 3.37 16.16 -7.52
N ALA A 306 4.00 14.99 -7.66
CA ALA A 306 4.11 14.27 -8.92
C ALA A 306 2.77 13.73 -9.43
N MET A 307 1.86 13.29 -8.55
CA MET A 307 0.48 12.94 -8.95
C MET A 307 -0.19 14.12 -9.67
N TYR A 308 -0.10 15.32 -9.09
CA TYR A 308 -0.67 16.52 -9.71
C TYR A 308 0.04 16.96 -10.98
N GLN A 309 1.34 16.73 -11.10
CA GLN A 309 2.06 16.94 -12.36
C GLN A 309 1.50 16.03 -13.45
N LEU A 310 1.30 14.74 -13.17
CA LEU A 310 0.69 13.82 -14.14
C LEU A 310 -0.70 14.29 -14.55
N LEU A 311 -1.55 14.69 -13.60
CA LEU A 311 -2.89 15.21 -13.89
C LEU A 311 -2.87 16.44 -14.82
N ASP A 312 -1.84 17.28 -14.74
CA ASP A 312 -1.62 18.40 -15.66
C ASP A 312 -1.17 17.95 -17.05
N LYS A 313 -0.35 16.89 -17.15
CA LYS A 313 0.10 16.35 -18.44
C LYS A 313 -1.00 15.60 -19.21
N LEU A 314 -2.06 15.12 -18.54
CA LEU A 314 -3.16 14.44 -19.23
C LEU A 314 -3.86 15.36 -20.25
N ASP A 315 -3.94 16.66 -19.93
CA ASP A 315 -4.62 17.70 -20.72
C ASP A 315 -6.05 17.30 -21.13
N ASP A 316 -6.74 16.58 -20.24
CA ASP A 316 -8.09 16.06 -20.41
C ASP A 316 -8.76 15.99 -19.03
N PRO A 317 -9.73 16.88 -18.74
CA PRO A 317 -10.38 16.93 -17.42
C PRO A 317 -11.16 15.67 -17.05
N ASP A 318 -11.76 14.98 -18.03
CA ASP A 318 -12.52 13.75 -17.76
C ASP A 318 -11.58 12.59 -17.45
N LEU A 319 -10.49 12.47 -18.22
CA LEU A 319 -9.45 11.49 -17.94
C LEU A 319 -8.77 11.75 -16.59
N ALA A 320 -8.45 13.01 -16.28
CA ALA A 320 -7.87 13.40 -15.01
C ALA A 320 -8.78 13.03 -13.83
N ARG A 321 -10.09 13.24 -13.95
CA ARG A 321 -11.06 12.84 -12.91
C ARG A 321 -11.12 11.32 -12.73
N LYS A 322 -11.12 10.55 -13.82
CA LYS A 322 -11.14 9.08 -13.76
C LYS A 322 -9.92 8.53 -13.02
N ILE A 323 -8.73 8.98 -13.43
CA ILE A 323 -7.45 8.52 -12.90
C ILE A 323 -7.22 9.01 -11.46
N ALA A 324 -7.66 10.23 -11.13
CA ALA A 324 -7.54 10.78 -9.79
C ALA A 324 -8.49 10.13 -8.77
N HIS A 325 -9.67 9.65 -9.21
CA HIS A 325 -10.74 9.32 -8.28
C HIS A 325 -11.68 8.23 -8.79
N ASP A 326 -12.35 8.42 -9.93
CA ASP A 326 -13.54 7.61 -10.23
C ASP A 326 -13.26 6.12 -10.40
N ASN A 327 -12.09 5.75 -10.93
CA ASN A 327 -11.76 4.35 -11.18
C ASN A 327 -11.72 3.55 -9.88
N LEU A 328 -11.03 4.08 -8.86
CA LEU A 328 -10.97 3.44 -7.55
C LEU A 328 -12.28 3.61 -6.78
N ASP A 329 -12.88 4.80 -6.77
CA ASP A 329 -14.16 5.05 -6.07
C ASP A 329 -15.27 4.12 -6.57
N ALA A 330 -15.33 3.84 -7.88
CA ALA A 330 -16.28 2.89 -8.46
C ALA A 330 -16.08 1.47 -7.92
N ILE A 331 -14.83 1.01 -7.79
CA ILE A 331 -14.52 -0.31 -7.21
C ILE A 331 -14.97 -0.36 -5.75
N ILE A 332 -14.63 0.66 -4.97
CA ILE A 332 -14.94 0.74 -3.54
C ILE A 332 -16.45 0.79 -3.28
N ARG A 333 -17.21 1.63 -4.01
CA ARG A 333 -18.66 1.79 -3.80
C ARG A 333 -19.48 0.60 -4.27
N ASN A 334 -18.99 -0.18 -5.22
CA ASN A 334 -19.70 -1.36 -5.72
C ASN A 334 -19.57 -2.59 -4.82
N GLN A 335 -18.79 -2.51 -3.73
CA GLN A 335 -18.66 -3.58 -2.76
C GLN A 335 -19.90 -3.64 -1.86
N PRO A 336 -20.64 -4.77 -1.83
CA PRO A 336 -21.76 -4.93 -0.90
C PRO A 336 -21.25 -5.03 0.54
N ALA A 337 -22.04 -4.53 1.47
CA ALA A 337 -21.82 -4.76 2.90
C ALA A 337 -21.80 -6.27 3.18
N THR A 338 -20.88 -6.68 4.04
CA THR A 338 -20.72 -8.10 4.40
C THR A 338 -21.81 -8.58 5.36
N GLU A 339 -21.95 -9.89 5.49
CA GLU A 339 -22.92 -10.47 6.44
C GLU A 339 -22.63 -10.00 7.87
N THR A 340 -21.34 -9.92 8.23
CA THR A 340 -20.89 -9.43 9.54
C THR A 340 -21.21 -7.95 9.73
N GLN A 341 -20.97 -7.09 8.74
CA GLN A 341 -21.34 -5.68 8.82
C GLN A 341 -22.85 -5.51 8.99
N ILE A 342 -23.67 -6.24 8.21
CA ILE A 342 -25.13 -6.20 8.34
C ILE A 342 -25.59 -6.68 9.72
N ALA A 343 -24.96 -7.71 10.29
CA ALA A 343 -25.26 -8.20 11.63
C ALA A 343 -24.98 -7.14 12.70
N GLU A 344 -23.84 -6.44 12.62
CA GLU A 344 -23.49 -5.36 13.55
C GLU A 344 -24.42 -4.17 13.43
N ILE A 345 -24.81 -3.76 12.21
CA ILE A 345 -25.75 -2.64 12.07
C ILE A 345 -27.14 -3.02 12.60
N ARG A 346 -27.59 -4.27 12.43
CA ARG A 346 -28.84 -4.76 13.04
C ARG A 346 -28.79 -4.68 14.56
N LYS A 347 -27.65 -4.99 15.17
CA LYS A 347 -27.44 -4.85 16.61
C LYS A 347 -27.53 -3.37 17.03
N LYS A 348 -26.78 -2.49 16.35
CA LYS A 348 -26.82 -1.03 16.60
C LYS A 348 -28.24 -0.45 16.46
N SER A 349 -28.99 -0.89 15.46
CA SER A 349 -30.39 -0.46 15.23
C SER A 349 -31.33 -0.84 16.37
N LYS A 350 -31.16 -2.03 16.95
CA LYS A 350 -31.93 -2.45 18.13
C LYS A 350 -31.59 -1.60 19.37
N GLU A 351 -30.34 -1.15 19.47
CA GLU A 351 -29.86 -0.34 20.59
C GLU A 351 -30.29 1.14 20.46
N THR A 352 -30.27 1.71 19.25
CA THR A 352 -30.58 3.13 19.02
C THR A 352 -32.02 3.40 18.60
N GLY A 353 -32.77 2.38 18.16
CA GLY A 353 -34.10 2.53 17.57
C GLY A 353 -34.11 3.10 16.15
N GLN A 354 -32.94 3.31 15.54
CA GLN A 354 -32.83 3.75 14.14
C GLN A 354 -33.13 2.58 13.19
N SER A 355 -33.69 2.91 12.03
CA SER A 355 -34.01 1.95 10.97
C SER A 355 -33.23 2.32 9.71
N TYR A 356 -32.73 1.31 9.01
CA TYR A 356 -31.98 1.47 7.76
C TYR A 356 -32.45 0.43 6.75
N GLU A 357 -32.33 0.73 5.46
CA GLU A 357 -32.63 -0.22 4.38
C GLU A 357 -31.43 -1.13 4.13
N TRP A 358 -31.57 -2.42 4.45
CA TRP A 358 -30.45 -3.36 4.56
C TRP A 358 -30.05 -4.04 3.25
N SER A 359 -31.00 -4.22 2.34
CA SER A 359 -30.88 -5.14 1.22
C SER A 359 -29.86 -4.72 0.16
N TYR A 360 -29.39 -3.47 0.21
CA TYR A 360 -28.53 -2.88 -0.81
C TYR A 360 -27.39 -2.01 -0.24
N LEU A 361 -27.04 -2.18 1.04
CA LEU A 361 -25.93 -1.41 1.61
C LEU A 361 -24.60 -1.81 0.98
N SER A 362 -23.81 -0.80 0.61
CA SER A 362 -22.40 -0.95 0.29
C SER A 362 -21.53 -1.01 1.56
N LYS A 363 -20.28 -1.48 1.44
CA LYS A 363 -19.31 -1.40 2.54
C LYS A 363 -19.07 0.04 3.02
N VAL A 364 -19.11 1.01 2.10
CA VAL A 364 -18.96 2.44 2.41
C VAL A 364 -20.10 2.90 3.32
N GLU A 365 -21.35 2.67 2.91
CA GLU A 365 -22.52 3.07 3.70
C GLU A 365 -22.57 2.32 5.05
N ALA A 366 -22.25 1.03 5.04
CA ALA A 366 -22.14 0.25 6.28
C ALA A 366 -21.11 0.84 7.24
N GLY A 367 -19.93 1.22 6.72
CA GLY A 367 -18.89 1.89 7.47
C GLY A 367 -19.34 3.21 8.07
N GLN A 368 -20.01 4.05 7.28
CA GLN A 368 -20.56 5.32 7.76
C GLN A 368 -21.58 5.12 8.88
N ILE A 369 -22.47 4.14 8.76
CA ILE A 369 -23.45 3.85 9.81
C ILE A 369 -22.76 3.35 11.09
N LEU A 370 -21.75 2.49 10.95
CA LEU A 370 -21.09 1.86 12.09
C LEU A 370 -20.16 2.82 12.83
N TRP A 371 -19.36 3.61 12.10
CA TRP A 371 -18.18 4.30 12.62
C TRP A 371 -18.25 5.83 12.61
N ASN A 372 -19.14 6.43 11.81
CA ASN A 372 -19.25 7.88 11.81
C ASN A 372 -19.76 8.36 13.18
N LYS A 373 -19.11 9.40 13.72
CA LYS A 373 -19.31 9.90 15.09
C LYS A 373 -20.31 11.04 15.14
#